data_AF-A0A257QGI1-F1
#
_entry.id   AF-A0A257QGI1-F1
#
_cell.length_a   1.000
_cell.length_b   1.000
_cell.length_c   1.000
_cell.angle_alpha   90.00
_cell.angle_beta   90.00
_cell.angle_gamma   90.00
#
_symmetry.space_group_name_H-M   'P 1'
#
loop_
_entity.id
_entity.type
_entity.pdbx_description
1 polymer ?
#
loop_
_entity_poly.entity_id
_entity_poly.type
_entity_poly.pdbx_seq_one_letter_code
_entity_poly.pdbx_strand_id
1 'polypeptide(L)'
;MREPNIADKDKSFDSVAITIASPENIRSWSRGEVKNPETINYRTFKPEPGGLFCQRIFGPVRDYECACGKYKRIKFKGVVCDRCGVEVTVARVRRERMGHIELAVPVSHIWFLKSMPSRLGLLLDMTARNLERVIYYENYMVTDPGRTPLEEKQLLTEQEYLQALEEYGDDAFSAQMGAEALRKVLAKLDLPSLADELHAQMVNTRSKQIKKKLSKRLKVIQGFINSGSRPEWMVLEVLPVIPPDLRPLVPLEGGRFATSDLNDLYRRVINRNNRLKNLLQLKTPDVIIHNEKRMLQEAVDALF
;
A
#
# COMPACT_ATOMS: atom_id res chain seq x y z
N MET A 1 -2.93 -28.97 -6.62
CA MET A 1 -3.79 -27.77 -6.69
C MET A 1 -5.21 -28.20 -6.41
N ARG A 2 -5.75 -27.87 -5.23
CA ARG A 2 -7.12 -28.23 -4.87
C ARG A 2 -8.07 -27.23 -5.52
N GLU A 3 -9.03 -27.73 -6.30
CA GLU A 3 -10.15 -26.93 -6.81
C GLU A 3 -10.89 -26.28 -5.63
N PRO A 4 -11.34 -25.02 -5.72
CA PRO A 4 -12.24 -24.47 -4.74
C PRO A 4 -13.59 -25.18 -4.89
N ASN A 5 -13.89 -26.06 -3.93
CA ASN A 5 -15.16 -26.76 -3.80
C ASN A 5 -16.33 -25.77 -3.93
N ILE A 6 -17.22 -26.04 -4.88
CA ILE A 6 -18.43 -25.25 -5.16
C ILE A 6 -19.48 -25.36 -4.02
N ALA A 7 -19.18 -26.15 -2.98
CA ALA A 7 -20.05 -26.39 -1.81
C ALA A 7 -20.06 -25.27 -0.75
N ASP A 8 -19.27 -24.20 -0.89
CA ASP A 8 -19.16 -23.14 0.15
C ASP A 8 -20.05 -21.91 -0.10
N LYS A 9 -20.99 -21.96 -1.06
CA LYS A 9 -21.77 -20.77 -1.47
C LYS A 9 -22.94 -20.37 -0.56
N ASP A 10 -23.29 -21.16 0.45
CA ASP A 10 -24.39 -20.87 1.39
C ASP A 10 -24.00 -21.10 2.86
N LYS A 11 -22.78 -20.73 3.27
CA LYS A 11 -22.48 -20.59 4.69
C LYS A 11 -22.90 -19.19 5.14
N SER A 12 -24.07 -19.13 5.78
CA SER A 12 -24.43 -17.98 6.63
C SER A 12 -23.27 -17.75 7.61
N PHE A 13 -22.79 -16.50 7.71
CA PHE A 13 -21.75 -16.13 8.65
C PHE A 13 -22.38 -15.45 9.87
N ASP A 14 -21.93 -15.84 11.07
CA ASP A 14 -22.48 -15.29 12.32
C ASP A 14 -21.70 -14.05 12.82
N SER A 15 -20.46 -13.87 12.36
CA SER A 15 -19.60 -12.75 12.77
C SER A 15 -18.69 -12.26 11.64
N VAL A 16 -18.31 -10.99 11.73
CA VAL A 16 -17.39 -10.33 10.80
C VAL A 16 -16.23 -9.74 11.61
N ALA A 17 -15.01 -10.01 11.16
CA ALA A 17 -13.80 -9.44 11.73
C ALA A 17 -13.10 -8.55 10.70
N ILE A 18 -12.44 -7.48 11.18
CA ILE A 18 -11.64 -6.57 10.36
C ILE A 18 -10.23 -6.56 10.92
N THR A 19 -9.25 -6.74 10.05
CA THR A 19 -7.83 -6.77 10.39
C THR A 19 -7.03 -5.95 9.37
N ILE A 20 -5.78 -5.64 9.70
CA ILE A 20 -4.87 -4.97 8.77
C ILE A 20 -4.37 -6.01 7.76
N ALA A 21 -4.42 -5.67 6.48
CA ALA A 21 -3.99 -6.56 5.42
C ALA A 21 -2.45 -6.59 5.34
N SER A 22 -1.86 -7.77 5.40
CA SER A 22 -0.44 -7.95 5.06
C SER A 22 -0.21 -7.81 3.55
N PRO A 23 1.01 -7.47 3.10
CA PRO A 23 1.35 -7.47 1.67
C PRO A 23 1.06 -8.82 0.98
N GLU A 24 1.28 -9.93 1.70
CA GLU A 24 0.98 -11.29 1.23
C GLU A 24 -0.52 -11.52 1.05
N ASN A 25 -1.35 -11.05 1.99
CA ASN A 25 -2.80 -11.12 1.89
C ASN A 25 -3.30 -10.34 0.66
N ILE A 26 -2.77 -9.13 0.44
CA ILE A 26 -3.13 -8.31 -0.73
C ILE A 26 -2.78 -9.04 -2.04
N ARG A 27 -1.60 -9.66 -2.12
CA ARG A 27 -1.20 -10.48 -3.29
C ARG A 27 -2.11 -11.70 -3.47
N SER A 28 -2.56 -12.33 -2.37
CA SER A 28 -3.45 -13.50 -2.41
C SER A 28 -4.85 -13.19 -2.97
N TRP A 29 -5.37 -11.98 -2.73
CA TRP A 29 -6.65 -11.53 -3.28
C TRP A 29 -6.57 -11.20 -4.76
N SER A 30 -5.36 -10.86 -5.23
CA SER A 30 -5.14 -10.40 -6.57
C SER A 30 -5.10 -11.54 -7.58
N ARG A 31 -5.70 -11.30 -8.75
CA ARG A 31 -5.60 -12.18 -9.93
C ARG A 31 -4.50 -11.75 -10.90
N GLY A 32 -3.77 -10.67 -10.61
CA GLY A 32 -2.65 -10.22 -11.41
C GLY A 32 -2.23 -8.77 -11.13
N GLU A 33 -0.99 -8.47 -11.49
CA GLU A 33 -0.39 -7.14 -11.35
C GLU A 33 -0.81 -6.22 -12.52
N VAL A 34 -1.24 -5.00 -12.19
CA VAL A 34 -1.51 -3.93 -13.16
C VAL A 34 -0.21 -3.14 -13.38
N LYS A 35 0.31 -3.19 -14.61
CA LYS A 35 1.59 -2.55 -14.98
C LYS A 35 1.39 -1.28 -15.79
N ASN A 36 0.35 -1.22 -16.60
CA ASN A 36 0.11 -0.13 -17.52
C ASN A 36 -1.00 0.79 -16.99
N PRO A 37 -0.87 2.11 -17.15
CA PRO A 37 -1.92 3.06 -16.78
C PRO A 37 -3.10 3.03 -17.78
N GLU A 38 -2.89 2.45 -18.96
CA GLU A 38 -3.87 2.47 -20.04
C GLU A 38 -5.16 1.72 -19.66
N THR A 39 -6.29 2.21 -20.19
CA THR A 39 -7.61 1.67 -19.90
C THR A 39 -8.16 0.85 -21.07
N ILE A 40 -8.59 1.53 -22.13
CA ILE A 40 -9.15 0.95 -23.34
C ILE A 40 -8.48 1.56 -24.57
N ASN A 41 -8.39 0.79 -25.63
CA ASN A 41 -7.90 1.26 -26.90
C ASN A 41 -8.90 2.25 -27.54
N TYR A 42 -8.43 3.43 -27.95
CA TYR A 42 -9.29 4.47 -28.52
C TYR A 42 -9.95 4.10 -29.86
N ARG A 43 -9.38 3.17 -30.64
CA ARG A 43 -9.96 2.73 -31.93
C ARG A 43 -10.86 1.52 -31.80
N THR A 44 -10.40 0.51 -31.05
CA THR A 44 -11.10 -0.78 -30.97
C THR A 44 -12.04 -0.91 -29.78
N PHE A 45 -11.98 0.03 -28.84
CA PHE A 45 -12.69 0.01 -27.55
C PHE A 45 -12.43 -1.27 -26.72
N LYS A 46 -11.39 -2.03 -27.06
CA LYS A 46 -10.98 -3.21 -26.31
C LYS A 46 -10.07 -2.80 -25.14
N PRO A 47 -10.23 -3.43 -23.96
CA PRO A 47 -9.31 -3.21 -22.85
C PRO A 47 -7.86 -3.55 -23.21
N GLU A 48 -6.93 -2.67 -22.82
CA GLU A 48 -5.50 -2.87 -23.05
C GLU A 48 -4.94 -3.98 -22.14
N PRO A 49 -4.02 -4.83 -22.63
CA PRO A 49 -3.39 -5.87 -21.83
C PRO A 49 -2.47 -5.25 -20.77
N GLY A 50 -2.55 -5.76 -19.53
CA GLY A 50 -1.79 -5.23 -18.39
C GLY A 50 -2.28 -3.88 -17.85
N GLY A 51 -3.33 -3.31 -18.44
CA GLY A 51 -3.97 -2.07 -18.01
C GLY A 51 -5.03 -2.24 -16.93
N LEU A 52 -5.66 -1.12 -16.55
CA LEU A 52 -6.67 -1.04 -15.48
C LEU A 52 -7.95 -1.83 -15.77
N PHE A 53 -8.23 -2.16 -17.03
CA PHE A 53 -9.41 -2.94 -17.44
C PHE A 53 -9.06 -4.31 -18.02
N CYS A 54 -7.80 -4.74 -17.86
CA CYS A 54 -7.25 -5.94 -18.49
C CYS A 54 -8.11 -7.18 -18.24
N GLN A 55 -8.52 -7.84 -19.33
CA GLN A 55 -9.36 -9.03 -19.26
C GLN A 55 -8.65 -10.26 -18.66
N ARG A 56 -7.31 -10.31 -18.74
CA ARG A 56 -6.52 -11.38 -18.13
C ARG A 56 -6.57 -11.34 -16.61
N ILE A 57 -6.56 -10.13 -16.04
CA ILE A 57 -6.56 -9.92 -14.58
C ILE A 57 -7.99 -10.00 -14.04
N PHE A 58 -8.88 -9.18 -14.61
CA PHE A 58 -10.21 -8.98 -14.06
C PHE A 58 -11.28 -9.92 -14.62
N GLY A 59 -10.99 -10.63 -15.72
CA GLY A 59 -11.93 -11.53 -16.39
C GLY A 59 -12.53 -10.96 -17.70
N PRO A 60 -13.28 -11.79 -18.44
CA PRO A 60 -13.75 -11.47 -19.78
C PRO A 60 -14.86 -10.42 -19.78
N VAL A 61 -14.92 -9.58 -20.82
CA VAL A 61 -15.98 -8.55 -20.98
C VAL A 61 -17.34 -9.17 -21.33
N ARG A 62 -17.33 -10.33 -22.01
CA ARG A 62 -18.53 -11.06 -22.44
C ARG A 62 -18.54 -12.45 -21.84
N ASP A 63 -19.73 -12.96 -21.55
CA ASP A 63 -19.89 -14.28 -20.96
C ASP A 63 -19.36 -15.37 -21.88
N TYR A 64 -18.52 -16.25 -21.33
CA TYR A 64 -17.96 -17.41 -22.01
C TYR A 64 -17.28 -17.09 -23.36
N GLU A 65 -16.68 -15.91 -23.47
CA GLU A 65 -15.92 -15.46 -24.64
C GLU A 65 -14.57 -14.86 -24.21
N CYS A 66 -13.48 -15.37 -24.79
CA CYS A 66 -12.16 -14.78 -24.57
C CYS A 66 -11.96 -13.49 -25.41
N ALA A 67 -11.04 -12.62 -25.00
CA ALA A 67 -10.80 -11.32 -25.65
C ALA A 67 -10.47 -11.38 -27.16
N CYS A 68 -9.80 -12.45 -27.62
CA CYS A 68 -9.44 -12.63 -29.03
C CYS A 68 -10.52 -13.35 -29.86
N GLY A 69 -11.54 -13.92 -29.20
CA GLY A 69 -12.60 -14.69 -29.86
C GLY A 69 -12.22 -16.11 -30.31
N LYS A 70 -11.01 -16.62 -29.98
CA LYS A 70 -10.60 -18.02 -30.27
C LYS A 70 -11.52 -19.03 -29.59
N TYR A 71 -11.72 -18.87 -28.28
CA TYR A 71 -12.62 -19.68 -27.48
C TYR A 71 -13.91 -18.90 -27.22
N LYS A 72 -15.04 -19.51 -27.62
CA LYS A 72 -16.41 -18.97 -27.50
C LYS A 72 -17.38 -20.07 -27.08
N ARG A 73 -18.44 -19.67 -26.38
CA ARG A 73 -19.54 -20.50 -25.86
C ARG A 73 -19.14 -21.28 -24.59
N ILE A 74 -20.16 -21.74 -23.88
CA ILE A 74 -20.04 -22.41 -22.57
C ILE A 74 -19.17 -23.67 -22.57
N LYS A 75 -18.97 -24.32 -23.73
CA LYS A 75 -18.14 -25.53 -23.86
C LYS A 75 -16.67 -25.35 -23.43
N PHE A 76 -16.15 -24.12 -23.48
CA PHE A 76 -14.78 -23.82 -23.07
C PHE A 76 -14.71 -23.18 -21.69
N LYS A 77 -15.76 -23.32 -20.86
CA LYS A 77 -15.78 -22.76 -19.50
C LYS A 77 -14.56 -23.25 -18.70
N GLY A 78 -13.83 -22.32 -18.09
CA GLY A 78 -12.63 -22.60 -17.30
C GLY A 78 -11.34 -22.75 -18.12
N VAL A 79 -11.40 -22.74 -19.44
CA VAL A 79 -10.20 -22.79 -20.30
C VAL A 79 -9.55 -21.41 -20.34
N VAL A 80 -8.24 -21.36 -20.10
CA VAL A 80 -7.42 -20.15 -20.28
C VAL A 80 -6.94 -20.09 -21.72
N CYS A 81 -7.17 -18.97 -22.40
CA CYS A 81 -6.82 -18.87 -23.82
C CYS A 81 -5.30 -18.75 -24.04
N ASP A 82 -4.71 -19.62 -24.86
CA ASP A 82 -3.25 -19.58 -25.17
C ASP A 82 -2.80 -18.27 -25.85
N ARG A 83 -3.70 -17.58 -26.58
CA ARG A 83 -3.37 -16.37 -27.35
C ARG A 83 -3.46 -15.09 -26.51
N CYS A 84 -4.51 -14.94 -25.70
CA CYS A 84 -4.75 -13.71 -24.93
C CYS A 84 -4.63 -13.89 -23.41
N GLY A 85 -4.46 -15.11 -22.91
CA GLY A 85 -4.39 -15.43 -21.48
C GLY A 85 -5.69 -15.20 -20.71
N VAL A 86 -6.80 -14.90 -21.40
CA VAL A 86 -8.10 -14.66 -20.74
C VAL A 86 -8.78 -15.98 -20.45
N GLU A 87 -9.18 -16.16 -19.19
CA GLU A 87 -9.99 -17.26 -18.73
C GLU A 87 -11.44 -17.11 -19.22
N VAL A 88 -12.00 -18.17 -19.80
CA VAL A 88 -13.37 -18.19 -20.28
C VAL A 88 -14.34 -18.45 -19.12
N THR A 89 -14.89 -17.38 -18.55
CA THR A 89 -15.86 -17.41 -17.45
C THR A 89 -17.04 -16.47 -17.72
N VAL A 90 -17.94 -16.33 -16.75
CA VAL A 90 -18.96 -15.25 -16.76
C VAL A 90 -18.28 -13.89 -16.56
N ALA A 91 -18.84 -12.83 -17.13
CA ALA A 91 -18.36 -11.46 -17.01
C ALA A 91 -18.57 -10.90 -15.59
N ARG A 92 -19.53 -11.42 -14.82
CA ARG A 92 -19.80 -11.04 -13.41
C ARG A 92 -18.55 -11.08 -12.51
N VAL A 93 -17.58 -11.95 -12.82
CA VAL A 93 -16.32 -12.03 -12.06
C VAL A 93 -15.54 -10.71 -12.08
N ARG A 94 -15.78 -9.83 -13.06
CA ARG A 94 -15.15 -8.49 -13.15
C ARG A 94 -15.60 -7.51 -12.06
N ARG A 95 -16.64 -7.83 -11.32
CA ARG A 95 -17.06 -7.11 -10.11
C ARG A 95 -16.41 -7.66 -8.84
N GLU A 96 -15.84 -8.86 -8.88
CA GLU A 96 -15.32 -9.59 -7.72
C GLU A 96 -13.78 -9.68 -7.72
N ARG A 97 -13.15 -9.82 -8.89
CA ARG A 97 -11.69 -10.01 -9.02
C ARG A 97 -10.94 -8.70 -8.77
N MET A 98 -9.97 -8.74 -7.86
CA MET A 98 -9.08 -7.61 -7.57
C MET A 98 -7.76 -7.72 -8.36
N GLY A 99 -7.14 -6.57 -8.61
CA GLY A 99 -5.77 -6.45 -9.10
C GLY A 99 -4.85 -5.96 -7.99
N HIS A 100 -3.55 -5.87 -8.25
CA HIS A 100 -2.62 -5.16 -7.37
C HIS A 100 -1.58 -4.40 -8.19
N ILE A 101 -0.92 -3.44 -7.54
CA ILE A 101 0.24 -2.71 -8.06
C ILE A 101 1.38 -2.92 -7.06
N GLU A 102 2.52 -3.40 -7.54
CA GLU A 102 3.74 -3.47 -6.74
C GLU A 102 4.41 -2.09 -6.71
N LEU A 103 4.47 -1.48 -5.53
CA LEU A 103 5.06 -0.15 -5.37
C LEU A 103 6.60 -0.25 -5.43
N ALA A 104 7.23 0.74 -6.05
CA ALA A 104 8.68 0.82 -6.18
C ALA A 104 9.37 1.07 -4.84
N VAL A 105 8.69 1.80 -3.96
CA VAL A 105 9.10 2.12 -2.60
C VAL A 105 7.91 1.94 -1.66
N PRO A 106 8.13 1.62 -0.39
CA PRO A 106 7.06 1.58 0.60
C PRO A 106 6.40 2.96 0.74
N VAL A 107 5.08 2.98 0.93
CA VAL A 107 4.26 4.20 1.05
C VAL A 107 3.42 4.11 2.31
N SER A 108 3.42 5.16 3.14
CA SER A 108 2.63 5.18 4.37
C SER A 108 1.14 5.29 4.05
N HIS A 109 0.28 4.49 4.68
CA HIS A 109 -1.16 4.63 4.48
C HIS A 109 -1.70 5.86 5.23
N ILE A 110 -2.32 6.80 4.50
CA ILE A 110 -2.79 8.09 5.01
C ILE A 110 -3.71 8.00 6.24
N TRP A 111 -4.63 7.01 6.28
CA TRP A 111 -5.52 6.86 7.44
C TRP A 111 -4.79 6.62 8.77
N PHE A 112 -3.67 5.88 8.80
CA PHE A 112 -2.94 5.66 10.05
C PHE A 112 -2.07 6.85 10.46
N LEU A 113 -1.77 7.73 9.50
CA LEU A 113 -1.03 8.97 9.70
C LEU A 113 -1.94 10.11 10.17
N LYS A 114 -2.96 10.46 9.38
CA LYS A 114 -3.79 11.68 9.56
C LYS A 114 -5.06 11.47 10.39
N SER A 115 -5.51 10.22 10.62
CA SER A 115 -6.66 10.00 11.52
C SER A 115 -6.32 10.48 12.92
N MET A 116 -7.25 11.15 13.59
CA MET A 116 -7.04 11.68 14.94
C MET A 116 -7.67 10.75 15.98
N PRO A 117 -6.90 10.17 16.92
CA PRO A 117 -5.45 10.29 17.10
C PRO A 117 -4.63 9.43 16.12
N SER A 118 -3.49 9.95 15.68
CA SER A 118 -2.59 9.26 14.74
C SER A 118 -2.12 7.93 15.33
N ARG A 119 -2.38 6.82 14.65
CA ARG A 119 -1.99 5.49 15.11
C ARG A 119 -0.47 5.31 15.04
N LEU A 120 0.14 5.79 13.96
CA LEU A 120 1.60 5.84 13.81
C LEU A 120 2.24 6.73 14.88
N GLY A 121 1.67 7.91 15.13
CA GLY A 121 2.15 8.83 16.16
C GLY A 121 2.11 8.21 17.56
N LEU A 122 1.01 7.53 17.90
CA LEU A 122 0.88 6.83 19.19
C LEU A 122 1.88 5.67 19.33
N LEU A 123 2.09 4.86 18.29
CA LEU A 123 3.03 3.73 18.36
C LEU A 123 4.48 4.20 18.53
N LEU A 124 4.90 5.16 17.71
CA LEU A 124 6.27 5.67 17.68
C LEU A 124 6.55 6.71 18.78
N ASP A 125 5.54 7.14 19.51
CA ASP A 125 5.57 8.25 20.49
C ASP A 125 6.06 9.58 19.89
N MET A 126 5.65 9.86 18.66
CA MET A 126 6.00 11.06 17.91
C MET A 126 4.75 11.87 17.58
N THR A 127 4.92 13.19 17.39
CA THR A 127 3.83 14.03 16.90
C THR A 127 3.55 13.73 15.42
N ALA A 128 2.30 13.86 14.98
CA ALA A 128 1.92 13.64 13.58
C ALA A 128 2.73 14.56 12.63
N ARG A 129 2.97 15.82 13.03
CA ARG A 129 3.79 16.77 12.28
C ARG A 129 5.22 16.29 12.08
N ASN A 130 5.83 15.69 13.10
CA ASN A 130 7.18 15.14 13.00
C ASN A 130 7.22 13.93 12.05
N LEU A 131 6.18 13.09 12.07
CA LEU A 131 6.08 11.97 11.12
C LEU A 131 5.85 12.44 9.68
N GLU A 132 5.03 13.47 9.46
CA GLU A 132 4.82 14.07 8.13
C GLU A 132 6.14 14.56 7.54
N ARG A 133 6.97 15.25 8.33
CA ARG A 133 8.31 15.71 7.90
C ARG A 133 9.20 14.58 7.40
N VAL A 134 9.13 13.40 8.04
CA VAL A 134 9.90 12.23 7.59
C VAL A 134 9.28 11.64 6.33
N ILE A 135 7.97 11.42 6.31
CA ILE A 135 7.24 10.77 5.20
C ILE A 135 7.35 11.55 3.89
N TYR A 136 7.27 12.88 3.95
CA TYR A 136 7.35 13.76 2.78
C TYR A 136 8.79 14.20 2.44
N TYR A 137 9.80 13.49 2.96
CA TYR A 137 11.22 13.70 2.65
C TYR A 137 11.72 15.11 2.98
N GLU A 138 11.31 15.69 4.11
CA GLU A 138 11.87 16.93 4.65
C GLU A 138 13.02 16.67 5.63
N ASN A 139 12.84 15.71 6.55
CA ASN A 139 13.83 15.37 7.58
C ASN A 139 14.22 13.90 7.54
N TYR A 140 15.45 13.61 7.94
CA TYR A 140 15.94 12.26 8.24
C TYR A 140 15.48 11.83 9.62
N MET A 141 15.21 10.54 9.79
CA MET A 141 14.93 9.90 11.07
C MET A 141 16.02 8.87 11.36
N VAL A 142 16.64 8.96 12.52
CA VAL A 142 17.62 7.98 12.99
C VAL A 142 16.92 6.64 13.22
N THR A 143 17.28 5.63 12.44
CA THR A 143 16.74 4.25 12.52
C THR A 143 17.63 3.31 13.32
N ASP A 144 18.92 3.66 13.44
CA ASP A 144 19.90 2.96 14.25
C ASP A 144 20.96 3.97 14.73
N PRO A 145 21.05 4.25 16.04
CA PRO A 145 22.04 5.20 16.56
C PRO A 145 23.46 4.63 16.60
N GLY A 146 23.63 3.31 16.50
CA GLY A 146 24.95 2.66 16.50
C GLY A 146 25.80 3.05 17.71
N ARG A 147 27.00 3.61 17.46
CA ARG A 147 27.95 4.05 18.50
C ARG A 147 27.95 5.56 18.75
N THR A 148 27.03 6.28 18.12
CA THR A 148 26.94 7.74 18.19
C THR A 148 26.12 8.19 19.40
N PRO A 149 26.22 9.47 19.83
CA PRO A 149 25.36 10.02 20.87
C PRO A 149 23.93 10.31 20.41
N LEU A 150 23.56 9.97 19.16
CA LEU A 150 22.23 10.20 18.61
C LEU A 150 21.19 9.29 19.27
N GLU A 151 19.95 9.77 19.37
CA GLU A 151 18.83 8.97 19.88
C GLU A 151 18.07 8.27 18.76
N GLU A 152 17.55 7.07 19.02
CA GLU A 152 16.65 6.40 18.09
C GLU A 152 15.39 7.25 17.85
N LYS A 153 14.96 7.39 16.59
CA LYS A 153 13.83 8.24 16.14
C LYS A 153 14.08 9.75 16.27
N GLN A 154 15.30 10.17 16.60
CA GLN A 154 15.70 11.57 16.50
C GLN A 154 15.55 12.04 15.04
N LEU A 155 15.02 13.26 14.87
CA LEU A 155 14.91 13.89 13.56
C LEU A 155 16.12 14.77 13.31
N LEU A 156 16.70 14.62 12.12
CA LEU A 156 17.81 15.44 11.64
C LEU A 156 17.36 16.17 10.37
N THR A 157 17.65 17.46 10.30
CA THR A 157 17.59 18.21 9.05
C THR A 157 18.70 17.74 8.10
N GLU A 158 18.62 18.11 6.83
CA GLU A 158 19.67 17.76 5.85
C GLU A 158 21.06 18.25 6.30
N GLN A 159 21.15 19.46 6.86
CA GLN A 159 22.42 20.01 7.36
C GLN A 159 22.95 19.23 8.56
N GLU A 160 22.10 18.93 9.55
CA GLU A 160 22.49 18.16 10.73
C GLU A 160 22.88 16.72 10.36
N TYR A 161 22.21 16.12 9.37
CA TYR A 161 22.55 14.80 8.86
C TYR A 161 23.93 14.79 8.21
N LEU A 162 24.24 15.77 7.35
CA LEU A 162 25.56 15.90 6.72
C LEU A 162 26.66 16.15 7.76
N GLN A 163 26.42 17.01 8.75
CA GLN A 163 27.37 17.25 9.85
C GLN A 163 27.61 15.97 10.67
N ALA A 164 26.57 15.21 10.98
CA ALA A 164 26.70 13.94 11.70
C ALA A 164 27.47 12.89 10.87
N LEU A 165 27.29 12.85 9.55
CA LEU A 165 28.08 11.99 8.67
C LEU A 165 29.56 12.41 8.64
N GLU A 166 29.85 13.71 8.59
CA GLU A 166 31.23 14.23 8.64
C GLU A 166 31.91 13.94 9.98
N GLU A 167 31.18 14.03 11.09
CA GLU A 167 31.72 13.84 12.44
C GLU A 167 31.94 12.35 12.78
N TYR A 168 30.95 11.50 12.50
CA TYR A 168 30.95 10.10 12.95
C TYR A 168 31.31 9.10 11.85
N GLY A 169 31.19 9.48 10.58
CA GLY A 169 31.39 8.62 9.41
C GLY A 169 30.13 7.84 9.01
N ASP A 170 30.11 7.38 7.75
CA ASP A 170 28.94 6.77 7.09
C ASP A 170 28.40 5.50 7.79
N ASP A 171 29.27 4.72 8.43
CA ASP A 171 28.89 3.43 9.05
C ASP A 171 28.59 3.54 10.56
N ALA A 172 28.71 4.73 11.16
CA ALA A 172 28.58 4.88 12.62
C ALA A 172 27.13 4.90 13.11
N PHE A 173 26.20 5.36 12.27
CA PHE A 173 24.76 5.40 12.53
C PHE A 173 23.98 5.24 11.21
N SER A 174 22.68 4.95 11.30
CA SER A 174 21.81 4.86 10.13
C SER A 174 20.60 5.76 10.29
N ALA A 175 20.48 6.78 9.45
CA ALA A 175 19.30 7.63 9.34
C ALA A 175 18.70 7.56 7.93
N GLN A 176 17.37 7.52 7.86
CA GLN A 176 16.64 7.39 6.61
C GLN A 176 15.44 8.33 6.56
N MET A 177 14.95 8.60 5.35
CA MET A 177 13.74 9.40 5.12
C MET A 177 12.60 8.53 4.59
N GLY A 178 11.41 9.11 4.55
CA GLY A 178 10.24 8.52 3.92
C GLY A 178 9.61 7.39 4.74
N ALA A 179 8.63 6.74 4.11
CA ALA A 179 7.92 5.62 4.73
C ALA A 179 8.81 4.37 4.91
N GLU A 180 9.95 4.26 4.22
CA GLU A 180 10.93 3.19 4.44
C GLU A 180 11.54 3.26 5.84
N ALA A 181 11.91 4.46 6.29
CA ALA A 181 12.43 4.69 7.64
C ALA A 181 11.41 4.27 8.71
N LEU A 182 10.14 4.67 8.53
CA LEU A 182 9.05 4.27 9.43
C LEU A 182 8.88 2.77 9.46
N ARG A 183 8.88 2.11 8.30
CA ARG A 183 8.74 0.66 8.21
C ARG A 183 9.85 -0.08 8.95
N LYS A 184 11.11 0.37 8.82
CA LYS A 184 12.25 -0.23 9.54
C LYS A 184 12.11 -0.10 11.05
N VAL A 185 11.76 1.09 11.55
CA VAL A 185 11.55 1.30 12.98
C VAL A 185 10.36 0.47 13.48
N LEU A 186 9.24 0.45 12.76
CA LEU A 186 8.06 -0.34 13.13
C LEU A 186 8.36 -1.84 13.17
N ALA A 187 9.16 -2.36 12.24
CA ALA A 187 9.54 -3.77 12.19
C ALA A 187 10.48 -4.20 13.32
N LYS A 188 11.23 -3.26 13.92
CA LYS A 188 12.11 -3.51 15.08
C LYS A 188 11.35 -3.49 16.43
N LEU A 189 10.09 -3.02 16.46
CA LEU A 189 9.34 -2.89 17.71
C LEU A 189 8.93 -4.25 18.29
N ASP A 190 9.35 -4.51 19.52
CA ASP A 190 8.84 -5.62 20.32
C ASP A 190 7.60 -5.18 21.13
N LEU A 191 6.42 -5.56 20.64
CA LEU A 191 5.14 -5.10 21.20
C LEU A 191 4.88 -5.60 22.64
N PRO A 192 5.11 -6.88 22.99
CA PRO A 192 5.00 -7.36 24.37
C PRO A 192 5.87 -6.57 25.36
N SER A 193 7.18 -6.45 25.10
CA SER A 193 8.08 -5.73 26.00
C SER A 193 7.69 -4.26 26.15
N LEU A 194 7.30 -3.60 25.04
CA LEU A 194 6.82 -2.23 25.08
C LEU A 194 5.51 -2.09 25.89
N ALA A 195 4.62 -3.08 25.85
CA ALA A 195 3.40 -3.06 26.65
C ALA A 195 3.70 -3.11 28.15
N ASP A 196 4.63 -3.98 28.57
CA ASP A 196 5.06 -4.11 29.97
C ASP A 196 5.75 -2.83 30.47
N GLU A 197 6.64 -2.23 29.66
CA GLU A 197 7.26 -0.95 29.96
C GLU A 197 6.23 0.17 30.17
N LEU A 198 5.25 0.27 29.28
CA LEU A 198 4.19 1.28 29.37
C LEU A 198 3.31 1.06 30.61
N HIS A 199 3.02 -0.20 30.95
CA HIS A 199 2.32 -0.54 32.19
C HIS A 199 3.10 -0.08 33.43
N ALA A 200 4.40 -0.33 33.49
CA ALA A 200 5.26 0.13 34.59
C ALA A 200 5.31 1.67 34.69
N GLN A 201 5.47 2.37 33.56
CA GLN A 201 5.45 3.84 33.51
C GLN A 201 4.11 4.42 33.99
N MET A 202 2.99 3.77 33.67
CA MET A 202 1.65 4.18 34.12
C MET A 202 1.46 4.08 35.63
N VAL A 203 2.06 3.06 36.27
CA VAL A 203 2.00 2.89 37.74
C VAL A 203 2.87 3.94 38.44
N ASN A 204 4.09 4.16 37.92
CA ASN A 204 5.06 5.07 38.55
C ASN A 204 4.70 6.55 38.39
N THR A 205 4.01 6.92 37.31
CA THR A 205 3.67 8.32 37.04
C THR A 205 2.48 8.78 37.90
N ARG A 206 2.57 9.93 38.57
CA ARG A 206 1.44 10.53 39.33
C ARG A 206 0.56 11.48 38.48
N SER A 207 1.07 11.96 37.34
CA SER A 207 0.36 12.91 36.47
C SER A 207 -0.81 12.26 35.71
N LYS A 208 -2.01 12.83 35.86
CA LYS A 208 -3.23 12.37 35.15
C LYS A 208 -3.11 12.49 33.63
N GLN A 209 -2.44 13.53 33.13
CA GLN A 209 -2.28 13.77 31.68
C GLN A 209 -1.39 12.70 31.04
N ILE A 210 -0.26 12.40 31.67
CA ILE A 210 0.67 11.38 31.18
C ILE A 210 0.03 9.99 31.23
N LYS A 211 -0.68 9.64 32.33
CA LYS A 211 -1.45 8.39 32.38
C LYS A 211 -2.46 8.25 31.24
N LYS A 212 -3.16 9.33 30.88
CA LYS A 212 -4.11 9.33 29.76
C LYS A 212 -3.41 9.10 28.40
N LYS A 213 -2.22 9.68 28.20
CA LYS A 213 -1.40 9.47 26.99
C LYS A 213 -0.93 8.01 26.90
N LEU A 214 -0.32 7.50 27.96
CA LEU A 214 0.16 6.13 28.05
C LEU A 214 -0.96 5.10 27.86
N SER A 215 -2.12 5.32 28.48
CA SER A 215 -3.29 4.44 28.33
C SER A 215 -3.78 4.35 26.87
N LYS A 216 -3.81 5.48 26.14
CA LYS A 216 -4.17 5.48 24.72
C LYS A 216 -3.16 4.71 23.87
N ARG A 217 -1.87 4.86 24.16
CA ARG A 217 -0.78 4.14 23.47
C ARG A 217 -0.85 2.64 23.72
N LEU A 218 -0.97 2.24 24.98
CA LEU A 218 -1.13 0.86 25.41
C LEU A 218 -2.35 0.19 24.75
N LYS A 219 -3.48 0.88 24.65
CA LYS A 219 -4.68 0.36 23.98
C LYS A 219 -4.42 0.01 22.51
N VAL A 220 -3.61 0.80 21.81
CA VAL A 220 -3.24 0.52 20.41
C VAL A 220 -2.34 -0.71 20.33
N ILE A 221 -1.31 -0.77 21.18
CA ILE A 221 -0.35 -1.90 21.23
C ILE A 221 -1.07 -3.21 21.55
N GLN A 222 -1.94 -3.21 22.57
CA GLN A 222 -2.73 -4.39 22.91
C GLN A 222 -3.65 -4.82 21.76
N GLY A 223 -4.17 -3.86 20.98
CA GLY A 223 -4.94 -4.15 19.77
C GLY A 223 -4.13 -4.90 18.72
N PHE A 224 -2.86 -4.54 18.51
CA PHE A 224 -1.95 -5.26 17.60
C PHE A 224 -1.62 -6.66 18.13
N ILE A 225 -1.31 -6.78 19.42
CA ILE A 225 -1.03 -8.08 20.07
C ILE A 225 -2.22 -9.02 19.92
N ASN A 226 -3.42 -8.56 20.26
CA ASN A 226 -4.64 -9.38 20.23
C ASN A 226 -5.06 -9.78 18.80
N SER A 227 -4.79 -8.92 17.82
CA SER A 227 -5.13 -9.20 16.42
C SER A 227 -4.06 -10.00 15.67
N GLY A 228 -2.88 -10.21 16.27
CA GLY A 228 -1.72 -10.81 15.60
C GLY A 228 -1.22 -9.99 14.40
N SER A 229 -1.66 -8.74 14.25
CA SER A 229 -1.25 -7.87 13.15
C SER A 229 0.12 -7.26 13.43
N ARG A 230 0.92 -7.06 12.38
CA ARG A 230 2.23 -6.42 12.51
C ARG A 230 2.15 -4.91 12.24
N PRO A 231 2.78 -4.04 13.04
CA PRO A 231 2.69 -2.58 12.89
C PRO A 231 3.15 -2.05 11.51
N GLU A 232 4.17 -2.66 10.93
CA GLU A 232 4.73 -2.30 9.63
C GLU A 232 3.77 -2.50 8.46
N TRP A 233 2.69 -3.27 8.62
CA TRP A 233 1.65 -3.42 7.60
C TRP A 233 0.84 -2.14 7.37
N MET A 234 0.97 -1.13 8.25
CA MET A 234 0.45 0.21 7.99
C MET A 234 1.23 0.97 6.90
N VAL A 235 2.40 0.46 6.51
CA VAL A 235 3.18 0.93 5.36
C VAL A 235 2.96 -0.04 4.20
N LEU A 236 2.39 0.46 3.11
CA LEU A 236 2.03 -0.31 1.93
C LEU A 236 3.25 -0.56 1.05
N GLU A 237 3.50 -1.83 0.76
CA GLU A 237 4.39 -2.27 -0.33
C GLU A 237 3.59 -2.60 -1.60
N VAL A 238 2.35 -3.04 -1.39
CA VAL A 238 1.45 -3.49 -2.44
C VAL A 238 0.14 -2.73 -2.30
N LEU A 239 -0.32 -2.16 -3.41
CA LEU A 239 -1.56 -1.41 -3.45
C LEU A 239 -2.64 -2.25 -4.17
N PRO A 240 -3.77 -2.61 -3.52
CA PRO A 240 -4.86 -3.30 -4.19
C PRO A 240 -5.56 -2.39 -5.21
N VAL A 241 -5.97 -2.98 -6.33
CA VAL A 241 -6.76 -2.32 -7.37
C VAL A 241 -8.18 -2.86 -7.36
N ILE A 242 -9.14 -1.96 -7.13
CA ILE A 242 -10.57 -2.27 -7.08
C ILE A 242 -11.04 -2.83 -8.44
N PRO A 243 -11.97 -3.81 -8.45
CA PRO A 243 -12.54 -4.37 -9.66
C PRO A 243 -13.09 -3.30 -10.63
N PRO A 244 -12.90 -3.45 -11.96
CA PRO A 244 -13.26 -2.44 -12.96
C PRO A 244 -14.76 -2.13 -13.01
N ASP A 245 -15.63 -3.08 -12.70
CA ASP A 245 -17.09 -2.86 -12.74
C ASP A 245 -17.57 -1.98 -11.58
N LEU A 246 -16.74 -1.77 -10.55
CA LEU A 246 -16.98 -0.79 -9.48
C LEU A 246 -16.44 0.61 -9.84
N ARG A 247 -15.69 0.73 -10.95
CA ARG A 247 -15.13 1.98 -11.49
C ARG A 247 -15.31 2.05 -13.01
N PRO A 248 -16.55 1.96 -13.52
CA PRO A 248 -16.82 1.74 -14.93
C PRO A 248 -16.39 2.91 -15.82
N LEU A 249 -16.16 2.60 -17.10
CA LEU A 249 -16.05 3.55 -18.20
C LEU A 249 -17.33 3.45 -19.00
N VAL A 250 -18.18 4.48 -18.93
CA VAL A 250 -19.48 4.47 -19.59
C VAL A 250 -19.39 5.23 -20.91
N PRO A 251 -19.69 4.60 -22.05
CA PRO A 251 -19.75 5.32 -23.33
C PRO A 251 -20.92 6.31 -23.31
N LEU A 252 -20.67 7.53 -23.76
CA LEU A 252 -21.67 8.57 -23.98
C LEU A 252 -21.94 8.75 -25.47
N GLU A 253 -23.03 9.44 -25.80
CA GLU A 253 -23.32 9.86 -27.17
C GLU A 253 -22.18 10.71 -27.74
N GLY A 254 -21.87 10.52 -29.03
CA GLY A 254 -20.77 11.22 -29.70
C GLY A 254 -19.37 10.65 -29.42
N GLY A 255 -19.26 9.41 -28.93
CA GLY A 255 -17.97 8.70 -28.80
C GLY A 255 -17.10 9.15 -27.62
N ARG A 256 -17.67 9.91 -26.69
CA ARG A 256 -17.03 10.29 -25.42
C ARG A 256 -17.21 9.17 -24.39
N PHE A 257 -16.35 9.13 -23.39
CA PHE A 257 -16.49 8.22 -22.25
C PHE A 257 -16.57 9.02 -20.96
N ALA A 258 -17.55 8.71 -20.13
CA ALA A 258 -17.55 9.12 -18.73
C ALA A 258 -16.61 8.20 -17.95
N THR A 259 -15.67 8.80 -17.23
CA THR A 259 -14.66 8.09 -16.44
C THR A 259 -14.91 8.33 -14.96
N SER A 260 -14.87 7.27 -14.15
CA SER A 260 -14.80 7.43 -12.68
C SER A 260 -13.47 8.09 -12.28
N ASP A 261 -13.51 9.04 -11.35
CA ASP A 261 -12.33 9.74 -10.80
C ASP A 261 -11.25 8.77 -10.28
N LEU A 262 -11.68 7.61 -9.75
CA LEU A 262 -10.78 6.55 -9.29
C LEU A 262 -9.82 6.07 -10.39
N ASN A 263 -10.28 6.00 -11.64
CA ASN A 263 -9.43 5.56 -12.73
C ASN A 263 -8.28 6.55 -12.97
N ASP A 264 -8.53 7.86 -12.86
CA ASP A 264 -7.48 8.86 -13.03
C ASP A 264 -6.51 8.91 -11.85
N LEU A 265 -7.00 8.67 -10.63
CA LEU A 265 -6.15 8.51 -9.45
C LEU A 265 -5.25 7.26 -9.57
N TYR A 266 -5.80 6.11 -9.96
CA TYR A 266 -5.00 4.91 -10.24
C TYR A 266 -3.98 5.13 -11.35
N ARG A 267 -4.36 5.81 -12.45
CA ARG A 267 -3.43 6.17 -13.54
C ARG A 267 -2.28 7.01 -13.03
N ARG A 268 -2.56 8.00 -12.18
CA ARG A 268 -1.53 8.85 -11.56
C ARG A 268 -0.56 8.02 -10.73
N VAL A 269 -1.05 7.12 -9.87
CA VAL A 269 -0.21 6.22 -9.07
C VAL A 269 0.66 5.34 -9.96
N ILE A 270 0.09 4.67 -10.97
CA ILE A 270 0.84 3.78 -11.87
C ILE A 270 1.92 4.56 -12.63
N ASN A 271 1.60 5.74 -13.16
CA ASN A 271 2.55 6.58 -13.89
C ASN A 271 3.72 7.01 -13.00
N ARG A 272 3.45 7.48 -11.78
CA ARG A 272 4.47 7.88 -10.81
C ARG A 272 5.33 6.69 -10.38
N ASN A 273 4.69 5.55 -10.12
CA ASN A 273 5.37 4.32 -9.73
C ASN A 273 6.32 3.82 -10.83
N ASN A 274 5.86 3.76 -12.08
CA ASN A 274 6.67 3.31 -13.22
C ASN A 274 7.81 4.29 -13.51
N ARG A 275 7.55 5.60 -13.43
CA ARG A 275 8.59 6.63 -13.55
C ARG A 275 9.66 6.45 -12.47
N LEU A 276 9.26 6.26 -11.22
CA LEU A 276 10.18 6.02 -10.11
C LEU A 276 11.02 4.75 -10.31
N LYS A 277 10.42 3.62 -10.75
CA LYS A 277 11.16 2.40 -11.09
C LYS A 277 12.26 2.66 -12.14
N ASN A 278 11.93 3.43 -13.18
CA ASN A 278 12.91 3.80 -14.22
C ASN A 278 14.03 4.70 -13.67
N LEU A 279 13.69 5.71 -12.84
CA LEU A 279 14.69 6.61 -12.25
C LEU A 279 15.68 5.88 -11.33
N LEU A 280 15.19 4.89 -10.56
CA LEU A 280 16.03 4.04 -9.70
C LEU A 280 17.01 3.18 -10.53
N GLN A 281 16.59 2.69 -11.70
CA GLN A 281 17.47 1.92 -12.59
C GLN A 281 18.56 2.79 -13.24
N LEU A 282 18.23 4.04 -13.54
CA LEU A 282 19.14 4.98 -14.21
C LEU A 282 20.15 5.66 -13.26
N LYS A 283 20.19 5.28 -11.97
CA LYS A 283 21.04 5.91 -10.93
C LYS A 283 20.94 7.45 -10.95
N THR A 284 19.70 7.93 -11.05
CA THR A 284 19.39 9.37 -11.06
C THR A 284 19.81 10.01 -9.72
N PRO A 285 20.20 11.29 -9.67
CA PRO A 285 20.51 11.98 -8.40
C PRO A 285 19.39 11.90 -7.35
N ASP A 286 19.77 11.83 -6.07
CA ASP A 286 18.85 11.60 -4.95
C ASP A 286 17.77 12.67 -4.79
N VAL A 287 18.08 13.93 -5.10
CA VAL A 287 17.08 15.03 -5.05
C VAL A 287 15.87 14.74 -5.93
N ILE A 288 16.10 14.21 -7.15
CA ILE A 288 15.04 13.87 -8.09
C ILE A 288 14.28 12.63 -7.60
N ILE A 289 15.01 11.64 -7.07
CA ILE A 289 14.42 10.43 -6.50
C ILE A 289 13.52 10.78 -5.31
N HIS A 290 13.98 11.59 -4.36
CA HIS A 290 13.21 12.03 -3.20
C HIS A 290 11.94 12.76 -3.61
N ASN A 291 12.03 13.66 -4.60
CA ASN A 291 10.85 14.31 -5.13
C ASN A 291 9.87 13.30 -5.76
N GLU A 292 10.33 12.34 -6.56
CA GLU A 292 9.42 11.35 -7.17
C GLU A 292 8.83 10.38 -6.12
N LYS A 293 9.60 10.00 -5.09
CA LYS A 293 9.08 9.24 -3.93
C LYS A 293 8.00 10.03 -3.18
N ARG A 294 8.19 11.34 -2.96
CA ARG A 294 7.17 12.24 -2.38
C ARG A 294 5.92 12.32 -3.27
N MET A 295 6.08 12.50 -4.58
CA MET A 295 4.95 12.55 -5.51
C MET A 295 4.18 11.23 -5.58
N LEU A 296 4.85 10.08 -5.41
CA LEU A 296 4.19 8.79 -5.30
C LEU A 296 3.38 8.69 -4.00
N GLN A 297 3.93 9.13 -2.86
CA GLN A 297 3.21 9.19 -1.59
C GLN A 297 1.95 10.06 -1.72
N GLU A 298 2.06 11.27 -2.28
CA GLU A 298 0.91 12.16 -2.51
C GLU A 298 -0.13 11.55 -3.45
N ALA A 299 0.29 10.82 -4.49
CA ALA A 299 -0.62 10.18 -5.42
C ALA A 299 -1.41 9.03 -4.76
N VAL A 300 -0.77 8.28 -3.87
CA VAL A 300 -1.43 7.23 -3.08
C VAL A 300 -2.32 7.85 -2.00
N ASP A 301 -1.88 8.92 -1.34
CA ASP A 301 -2.69 9.67 -0.38
C ASP A 301 -3.98 10.20 -1.01
N ALA A 302 -3.90 10.72 -2.24
CA ALA A 302 -5.08 11.21 -2.96
C ALA A 302 -6.02 10.10 -3.44
N LEU A 303 -5.56 8.85 -3.49
CA LEU A 303 -6.39 7.69 -3.85
C LEU A 303 -7.24 7.19 -2.68
N PHE A 304 -6.79 7.40 -1.43
CA PHE A 304 -7.42 6.92 -0.18
C PHE A 304 -8.25 7.99 0.54
#